data_AF-A0A844SHE7-F1
#
_entry.id   AF-A0A844SHE7-F1
#
_cell.length_a   1.000
_cell.length_b   1.000
_cell.length_c   1.000
_cell.angle_alpha   90.00
_cell.angle_beta   90.00
_cell.angle_gamma   90.00
#
_symmetry.space_group_name_H-M   'P 1'
#
loop_
_entity.id
_entity.type
_entity.pdbx_description
1 polymer ?
#
loop_
_entity_poly.entity_id
_entity_poly.type
_entity_poly.pdbx_seq_one_letter_code
_entity_poly.pdbx_strand_id
1 'polypeptide(L)'
;MSRIVDIPTFNPMGTSFTTPSIVDTGALANGFYHVFVIKNPTTAAVDVLMSRSATAPTMPAGYTLFRRVGAVWHNSGGLFSQILQRGREFFWVGSSLDFTTNTLGTTLQTFALGSIPTGVRVKAYINIIAWCPTINTVWWTHETGLFDNAPGYSVGGNGIEVTSSTSGNANDLQIWTDTAAQICARSAAANTSYRCFTRGWFDPLEN
;
A
#
# COMPACT_ATOMS: atom_id res chain seq x y z
N MET A 1 35.91 28.55 -27.73
CA MET A 1 34.83 27.54 -27.87
C MET A 1 34.46 27.07 -26.48
N SER A 2 33.18 27.03 -26.16
CA SER A 2 32.59 27.20 -24.83
C SER A 2 32.77 26.01 -23.87
N ARG A 3 33.13 26.37 -22.64
CA ARG A 3 32.95 25.72 -21.33
C ARG A 3 32.05 24.47 -21.32
N ILE A 4 32.68 23.29 -21.18
CA ILE A 4 32.03 22.13 -20.57
C ILE A 4 31.63 22.55 -19.16
N VAL A 5 30.32 22.50 -18.89
CA VAL A 5 29.77 22.69 -17.56
C VAL A 5 30.02 21.39 -16.82
N ASP A 6 30.84 21.44 -15.77
CA ASP A 6 30.98 20.35 -14.80
C ASP A 6 29.59 20.10 -14.19
N ILE A 7 28.91 19.06 -14.67
CA ILE A 7 27.83 18.44 -13.93
C ILE A 7 28.51 17.78 -12.74
N PRO A 8 28.21 18.15 -11.48
CA PRO A 8 28.76 17.44 -10.35
C PRO A 8 28.33 15.99 -10.50
N THR A 9 29.30 15.10 -10.67
CA THR A 9 29.08 13.66 -10.64
C THR A 9 28.31 13.36 -9.36
N PHE A 10 27.12 12.77 -9.50
CA PHE A 10 26.35 12.26 -8.38
C PHE A 10 27.30 11.48 -7.48
N ASN A 11 27.50 11.94 -6.24
CA ASN A 11 28.29 11.21 -5.26
C ASN A 11 27.48 9.95 -4.92
N PRO A 12 27.87 8.76 -5.39
CA PRO A 12 27.19 7.55 -4.97
C PRO A 12 27.34 7.48 -3.46
N MET A 13 26.20 7.32 -2.76
CA MET A 13 26.10 7.27 -1.30
C MET A 13 27.35 6.64 -0.68
N GLY A 14 28.12 7.45 0.06
CA GLY A 14 29.44 7.08 0.57
C GLY A 14 29.42 5.75 1.32
N THR A 15 30.40 4.91 1.03
CA THR A 15 30.57 3.55 1.56
C THR A 15 31.06 3.49 3.01
N SER A 16 30.80 4.53 3.82
CA SER A 16 31.14 4.54 5.24
C SER A 16 30.11 5.33 6.03
N PHE A 17 28.98 4.70 6.36
CA PHE A 17 28.06 5.20 7.38
C PHE A 17 28.67 4.86 8.75
N THR A 18 29.35 5.82 9.39
CA THR A 18 29.53 5.84 10.86
C THR A 18 28.24 6.30 11.58
N THR A 19 27.22 6.61 10.79
CA THR A 19 25.86 6.96 11.15
C THR A 19 25.07 5.75 11.69
N PRO A 20 24.04 5.98 12.52
CA PRO A 20 23.15 4.90 12.99
C PRO A 20 22.63 4.10 11.81
N SER A 21 22.40 2.79 11.99
CA SER A 21 21.83 1.96 10.93
C SER A 21 20.60 2.65 10.36
N ILE A 22 20.52 2.73 9.03
CA ILE A 22 19.36 3.28 8.35
C ILE A 22 18.07 2.55 8.76
N VAL A 23 18.17 1.32 9.29
CA VAL A 23 17.07 0.59 9.93
C VAL A 23 17.11 0.81 11.43
N ASP A 24 15.99 1.21 12.02
CA ASP A 24 15.89 1.58 13.43
C ASP A 24 16.01 0.40 14.40
N THR A 25 15.66 -0.80 13.96
CA THR A 25 15.60 -2.01 14.77
C THR A 25 15.94 -3.26 13.97
N GLY A 26 16.89 -4.04 14.49
CA GLY A 26 17.23 -5.36 13.95
C GLY A 26 17.78 -5.35 12.52
N ALA A 27 17.81 -6.54 11.92
CA ALA A 27 18.17 -6.72 10.52
C ALA A 27 16.96 -6.50 9.61
N LEU A 28 17.22 -6.17 8.34
CA LEU A 28 16.18 -6.11 7.32
C LEU A 28 15.49 -7.48 7.17
N ALA A 29 14.17 -7.48 7.27
CA ALA A 29 13.31 -8.62 7.04
C ALA A 29 12.34 -8.31 5.90
N ASN A 30 11.66 -9.33 5.37
CA ASN A 30 10.64 -9.12 4.35
C ASN A 30 9.53 -8.19 4.87
N GLY A 31 9.08 -7.25 4.06
CA GLY A 31 7.93 -6.38 4.34
C GLY A 31 8.18 -4.89 4.16
N PHE A 32 7.18 -4.10 4.58
CA PHE A 32 7.23 -2.65 4.50
C PHE A 32 8.09 -2.02 5.59
N TYR A 33 8.83 -1.01 5.18
CA TYR A 33 9.52 -0.05 6.04
C TYR A 33 9.05 1.35 5.68
N HIS A 34 8.62 2.10 6.69
CA HIS A 34 8.32 3.52 6.62
C HIS A 34 9.61 4.32 6.65
N VAL A 35 9.75 5.23 5.70
CA VAL A 35 10.92 6.09 5.54
C VAL A 35 10.65 7.42 6.22
N PHE A 36 11.60 7.87 7.03
CA PHE A 36 11.55 9.10 7.79
C PHE A 36 12.75 9.98 7.46
N VAL A 37 12.51 11.28 7.34
CA VAL A 37 13.56 12.29 7.49
C VAL A 37 13.62 12.65 8.96
N ILE A 38 14.80 12.54 9.56
CA ILE A 38 15.03 12.81 10.98
C ILE A 38 15.97 14.00 11.17
N LYS A 39 15.81 14.73 12.26
CA LYS A 39 16.66 15.88 12.59
C LYS A 39 17.07 15.89 14.06
N ASN A 40 18.35 16.16 14.29
CA ASN A 40 18.88 16.57 15.57
C ASN A 40 18.73 18.11 15.68
N PRO A 41 17.85 18.63 16.56
CA PRO A 41 17.61 20.06 16.64
C PRO A 41 18.79 20.84 17.23
N THR A 42 19.66 20.18 18.01
CA THR A 42 20.82 20.80 18.67
C THR A 42 21.96 21.03 17.69
N THR A 43 22.26 20.03 16.86
CA THR A 43 23.37 20.11 15.88
C THR A 43 22.91 20.53 14.48
N ALA A 44 21.60 20.61 14.26
CA ALA A 44 20.96 20.75 12.96
C ALA A 44 21.26 19.61 11.95
N ALA A 45 21.86 18.51 12.39
CA ALA A 45 22.10 17.34 11.53
C ALA A 45 20.77 16.73 11.06
N VAL A 46 20.72 16.34 9.79
CA VAL A 46 19.57 15.68 9.15
C VAL A 46 20.04 14.36 8.59
N ASP A 47 19.23 13.32 8.78
CA ASP A 47 19.50 11.97 8.28
C ASP A 47 18.19 11.28 7.85
N VAL A 48 18.29 10.05 7.35
CA VAL A 48 17.16 9.20 6.98
C VAL A 48 17.11 7.97 7.88
N LEU A 49 15.90 7.60 8.28
CA LEU A 49 15.62 6.40 9.07
C LEU A 49 14.50 5.58 8.42
N MET A 50 14.61 4.27 8.49
CA MET A 50 13.62 3.29 8.08
C MET A 50 13.15 2.52 9.31
N SER A 51 11.83 2.41 9.47
CA SER A 51 11.21 1.69 10.59
C SER A 51 10.03 0.86 10.11
N ARG A 52 9.76 -0.26 10.78
CA ARG A 52 8.49 -0.99 10.58
C ARG A 52 7.30 -0.27 11.22
N SER A 53 7.55 0.71 12.09
CA SER A 53 6.53 1.56 12.71
C SER A 53 6.32 2.82 11.91
N ALA A 54 5.07 3.12 11.54
CA ALA A 54 4.74 4.33 10.80
C ALA A 54 4.68 5.60 11.67
N THR A 55 4.52 5.41 12.99
CA THR A 55 4.21 6.49 13.95
C THR A 55 5.19 6.58 15.11
N ALA A 56 5.92 5.50 15.40
CA ALA A 56 6.87 5.41 16.51
C ALA A 56 8.18 4.73 16.08
N PRO A 57 9.00 5.37 15.21
CA PRO A 57 10.32 4.86 14.89
C PRO A 57 11.26 4.97 16.10
N THR A 58 12.20 4.03 16.23
CA THR A 58 13.25 4.10 17.27
C THR A 58 14.31 5.11 16.85
N MET A 59 14.27 6.30 17.45
CA MET A 59 15.12 7.41 17.05
C MET A 59 16.57 7.22 17.51
N PRO A 60 17.57 7.46 16.65
CA PRO A 60 18.96 7.52 17.07
C PRO A 60 19.23 8.64 18.09
N ALA A 61 20.27 8.47 18.90
CA ALA A 61 20.61 9.42 19.96
C ALA A 61 20.76 10.85 19.44
N GLY A 62 20.07 11.80 20.10
CA GLY A 62 20.09 13.22 19.75
C GLY A 62 19.13 13.62 18.62
N TYR A 63 18.56 12.68 17.86
CA TYR A 63 17.51 12.97 16.90
C TYR A 63 16.14 12.91 17.59
N THR A 64 15.40 14.02 17.56
CA THR A 64 14.11 14.12 18.25
C THR A 64 12.98 14.60 17.36
N LEU A 65 13.29 15.07 16.15
CA LEU A 65 12.30 15.47 15.16
C LEU A 65 12.30 14.45 14.03
N PHE A 66 11.11 14.04 13.58
CA PHE A 66 10.95 13.15 12.44
C PHE A 66 9.71 13.51 11.61
N ARG A 67 9.76 13.18 10.31
CA ARG A 67 8.62 13.22 9.41
C ARG A 67 8.67 12.02 8.47
N ARG A 68 7.56 11.28 8.37
CA ARG A 68 7.42 10.20 7.40
C ARG A 68 7.32 10.78 5.98
N VAL A 69 8.02 10.17 5.03
CA VAL A 69 8.04 10.57 3.62
C VAL A 69 7.52 9.50 2.67
N GLY A 70 7.28 8.28 3.16
CA GLY A 70 6.65 7.20 2.41
C GLY A 70 6.96 5.84 3.01
N ALA A 71 6.73 4.79 2.22
CA ALA A 71 7.08 3.43 2.58
C ALA A 71 7.73 2.70 1.40
N VAL A 72 8.65 1.78 1.70
CA VAL A 72 9.34 0.92 0.75
C VAL A 72 9.20 -0.54 1.17
N TRP A 73 9.26 -1.47 0.21
CA TRP A 73 9.18 -2.90 0.50
C TRP A 73 10.53 -3.57 0.33
N HIS A 74 11.04 -4.17 1.40
CA HIS A 74 12.19 -5.05 1.35
C HIS A 74 11.71 -6.47 1.04
N ASN A 75 12.12 -7.03 -0.10
CA ASN A 75 11.65 -8.33 -0.57
C ASN A 75 12.48 -9.50 -0.03
N SER A 76 11.96 -10.72 -0.21
CA SER A 76 12.62 -11.95 0.19
C SER A 76 13.93 -12.23 -0.56
N GLY A 77 14.21 -11.53 -1.66
CA GLY A 77 15.48 -11.57 -2.37
C GLY A 77 16.58 -10.69 -1.76
N GLY A 78 16.30 -10.01 -0.64
CA GLY A 78 17.26 -9.13 0.04
C GLY A 78 17.45 -7.77 -0.63
N LEU A 79 16.51 -7.36 -1.49
CA LEU A 79 16.53 -6.08 -2.20
C LEU A 79 15.27 -5.27 -1.89
N PHE A 80 15.38 -3.95 -2.00
CA PHE A 80 14.19 -3.11 -2.03
C PHE A 80 13.50 -3.21 -3.38
N SER A 81 12.18 -3.35 -3.36
CA SER A 81 11.37 -3.45 -4.58
C SER A 81 11.25 -2.08 -5.25
N GLN A 82 11.31 -2.08 -6.58
CA GLN A 82 11.19 -0.87 -7.37
C GLN A 82 9.77 -0.32 -7.29
N ILE A 83 9.67 0.99 -7.04
CA ILE A 83 8.42 1.74 -6.98
C ILE A 83 8.53 2.93 -7.92
N LEU A 84 7.48 3.18 -8.70
CA LEU A 84 7.30 4.41 -9.47
C LEU A 84 6.55 5.42 -8.60
N GLN A 85 7.24 6.45 -8.14
CA GLN A 85 6.64 7.48 -7.30
C GLN A 85 6.29 8.73 -8.11
N ARG A 86 5.08 9.24 -7.91
CA ARG A 86 4.57 10.50 -8.47
C ARG A 86 3.99 11.33 -7.32
N GLY A 87 4.81 12.19 -6.73
CA GLY A 87 4.42 12.94 -5.53
C GLY A 87 4.07 12.00 -4.37
N ARG A 88 2.79 11.92 -4.02
CA ARG A 88 2.24 11.08 -2.92
C ARG A 88 1.64 9.77 -3.41
N GLU A 89 1.74 9.48 -4.71
CA GLU A 89 1.30 8.23 -5.31
C GLU A 89 2.51 7.31 -5.51
N PHE A 90 2.36 6.06 -5.10
CA PHE A 90 3.38 5.02 -5.16
C PHE A 90 2.82 3.85 -5.96
N PHE A 91 3.44 3.54 -7.09
CA PHE A 91 3.00 2.44 -7.95
C PHE A 91 4.04 1.34 -8.00
N TRP A 92 3.58 0.11 -7.92
CA TRP A 92 4.38 -1.04 -8.29
C TRP A 92 4.70 -1.00 -9.79
N VAL A 93 5.89 -1.47 -10.17
CA VAL A 93 6.25 -1.63 -11.59
C VAL A 93 5.43 -2.74 -12.28
N GLY A 94 4.82 -3.63 -11.50
CA GLY A 94 3.87 -4.65 -11.94
C GLY A 94 2.63 -4.68 -11.06
N SER A 95 1.81 -5.73 -11.17
CA SER A 95 0.66 -5.96 -10.29
C SER A 95 0.87 -7.19 -9.44
N SER A 96 0.57 -7.10 -8.14
CA SER A 96 0.59 -8.24 -7.22
C SER A 96 -0.82 -8.75 -6.96
N LEU A 97 -1.05 -10.06 -7.02
CA LEU A 97 -2.30 -10.69 -6.54
C LEU A 97 -2.23 -10.79 -5.02
N ASP A 98 -2.94 -9.90 -4.32
CA ASP A 98 -2.91 -9.86 -2.85
C ASP A 98 -3.84 -10.91 -2.23
N PHE A 99 -5.00 -11.17 -2.86
CA PHE A 99 -5.88 -12.24 -2.40
C PHE A 99 -6.80 -12.80 -3.48
N THR A 100 -7.24 -14.04 -3.25
CA THR A 100 -8.25 -14.76 -4.03
C THR A 100 -9.20 -15.46 -3.09
N THR A 101 -10.50 -15.39 -3.37
CA THR A 101 -11.54 -16.18 -2.68
C THR A 101 -12.58 -16.64 -3.69
N ASN A 102 -13.16 -17.82 -3.47
CA ASN A 102 -14.28 -18.35 -4.25
C ASN A 102 -15.57 -18.38 -3.43
N THR A 103 -15.54 -17.83 -2.21
CA THR A 103 -16.62 -17.92 -1.21
C THR A 103 -17.07 -16.55 -0.73
N LEU A 104 -16.84 -15.50 -1.53
CA LEU A 104 -17.45 -14.21 -1.24
C LEU A 104 -18.98 -14.38 -1.31
N GLY A 105 -19.68 -13.90 -0.29
CA GLY A 105 -21.11 -14.07 -0.16
C GLY A 105 -21.79 -12.84 0.42
N THR A 106 -22.98 -13.05 0.96
CA THR A 106 -23.86 -11.97 1.46
C THR A 106 -23.40 -11.36 2.77
N THR A 107 -22.48 -12.00 3.47
CA THR A 107 -21.88 -11.48 4.71
C THR A 107 -20.61 -10.69 4.37
N LEU A 108 -20.44 -9.54 5.01
CA LEU A 108 -19.24 -8.73 4.89
C LEU A 108 -17.99 -9.51 5.31
N GLN A 109 -16.98 -9.49 4.46
CA GLN A 109 -15.67 -10.09 4.72
C GLN A 109 -14.60 -9.01 4.65
N THR A 110 -13.56 -9.16 5.49
CA THR A 110 -12.41 -8.26 5.53
C THR A 110 -11.20 -8.95 4.90
N PHE A 111 -10.45 -8.23 4.10
CA PHE A 111 -9.30 -8.73 3.35
C PHE A 111 -8.09 -7.83 3.60
N ALA A 112 -6.97 -8.44 4.03
CA ALA A 112 -5.70 -7.75 4.16
C ALA A 112 -4.98 -7.68 2.81
N LEU A 113 -4.46 -6.50 2.46
CA LEU A 113 -3.71 -6.25 1.25
C LEU A 113 -2.21 -6.30 1.56
N GLY A 114 -1.56 -7.41 1.21
CA GLY A 114 -0.13 -7.62 1.50
C GLY A 114 0.81 -6.64 0.78
N SER A 115 0.36 -6.05 -0.32
CA SER A 115 1.14 -5.08 -1.11
C SER A 115 0.81 -3.62 -0.76
N ILE A 116 0.28 -3.38 0.44
CA ILE A 116 -0.06 -2.06 1.01
C ILE A 116 0.60 -1.90 2.39
N PRO A 117 1.21 -0.74 2.71
CA PRO A 117 1.85 -0.52 4.01
C PRO A 117 0.84 -0.51 5.16
N THR A 118 1.18 -1.19 6.26
CA THR A 118 0.43 -1.16 7.53
C THR A 118 0.87 -0.01 8.42
N GLY A 119 0.06 0.33 9.43
CA GLY A 119 0.32 1.38 10.42
C GLY A 119 -0.19 2.77 10.01
N VAL A 120 -0.67 2.92 8.77
CA VAL A 120 -1.23 4.15 8.21
C VAL A 120 -2.45 3.82 7.36
N ARG A 121 -3.36 4.78 7.22
CA ARG A 121 -4.45 4.68 6.24
C ARG A 121 -3.96 5.23 4.91
N VAL A 122 -4.06 4.44 3.85
CA VAL A 122 -3.70 4.84 2.50
C VAL A 122 -4.84 4.53 1.55
N LYS A 123 -4.88 5.21 0.41
CA LYS A 123 -5.84 4.88 -0.64
C LYS A 123 -5.21 3.87 -1.58
N ALA A 124 -5.61 2.61 -1.47
CA ALA A 124 -5.11 1.54 -2.32
C ALA A 124 -5.67 1.67 -3.74
N TYR A 125 -4.80 1.51 -4.73
CA TYR A 125 -5.15 1.39 -6.14
C TYR A 125 -5.20 -0.08 -6.52
N ILE A 126 -6.41 -0.60 -6.67
CA ILE A 126 -6.66 -2.03 -6.83
C ILE A 126 -7.41 -2.30 -8.13
N ASN A 127 -7.13 -3.44 -8.74
CA ASN A 127 -7.94 -4.03 -9.79
C ASN A 127 -8.60 -5.29 -9.24
N ILE A 128 -9.91 -5.39 -9.37
CA ILE A 128 -10.66 -6.54 -8.88
C ILE A 128 -11.30 -7.25 -10.05
N ILE A 129 -11.15 -8.58 -10.07
CA ILE A 129 -11.84 -9.46 -11.00
C ILE A 129 -12.79 -10.33 -10.20
N ALA A 130 -14.07 -10.29 -10.56
CA ALA A 130 -15.09 -11.12 -9.92
C ALA A 130 -16.07 -11.73 -10.92
N TRP A 131 -16.52 -12.94 -10.61
CA TRP A 131 -17.56 -13.67 -11.35
C TRP A 131 -18.33 -14.57 -10.38
N CYS A 132 -19.59 -14.87 -10.67
CA CYS A 132 -20.38 -15.85 -9.92
C CYS A 132 -20.75 -16.98 -10.88
N PRO A 133 -20.51 -18.26 -10.53
CA PRO A 133 -20.73 -19.36 -11.46
C PRO A 133 -22.22 -19.61 -11.76
N THR A 134 -23.12 -19.16 -10.88
CA THR A 134 -24.53 -19.56 -10.89
C THR A 134 -25.46 -18.47 -11.40
N ILE A 135 -25.18 -17.19 -11.11
CA ILE A 135 -26.10 -16.08 -11.38
C ILE A 135 -25.34 -14.78 -11.60
N ASN A 136 -25.88 -13.90 -12.45
CA ASN A 136 -25.39 -12.52 -12.49
C ASN A 136 -25.71 -11.83 -11.16
N THR A 137 -24.73 -11.18 -10.56
CA THR A 137 -24.85 -10.59 -9.23
C THR A 137 -24.10 -9.26 -9.18
N VAL A 138 -24.07 -8.63 -8.01
CA VAL A 138 -23.26 -7.45 -7.75
C VAL A 138 -22.38 -7.70 -6.53
N TRP A 139 -21.21 -7.09 -6.49
CA TRP A 139 -20.38 -7.01 -5.29
C TRP A 139 -20.04 -5.56 -4.99
N TRP A 140 -19.71 -5.32 -3.74
CA TRP A 140 -19.25 -4.02 -3.29
C TRP A 140 -18.02 -4.20 -2.41
N THR A 141 -17.03 -3.35 -2.67
CA THR A 141 -15.77 -3.27 -1.94
C THR A 141 -15.60 -1.86 -1.43
N HIS A 142 -15.29 -1.72 -0.15
CA HIS A 142 -15.20 -0.43 0.51
C HIS A 142 -14.24 -0.45 1.70
N GLU A 143 -14.04 0.72 2.31
CA GLU A 143 -13.25 0.87 3.53
C GLU A 143 -13.97 0.22 4.72
N THR A 144 -13.21 -0.42 5.62
CA THR A 144 -13.74 -1.14 6.80
C THR A 144 -14.51 -0.26 7.78
N GLY A 145 -14.29 1.06 7.78
CA GLY A 145 -14.99 2.02 8.63
C GLY A 145 -16.33 2.55 8.08
N LEU A 146 -16.70 2.23 6.83
CA LEU A 146 -17.96 2.67 6.24
C LEU A 146 -19.12 1.78 6.68
N PHE A 147 -20.32 2.38 6.78
CA PHE A 147 -21.54 1.63 7.04
C PHE A 147 -21.80 0.61 5.92
N ASP A 148 -21.93 -0.66 6.27
CA ASP A 148 -22.23 -1.72 5.31
C ASP A 148 -23.70 -1.69 4.90
N ASN A 149 -23.93 -1.67 3.60
CA ASN A 149 -25.24 -1.86 2.99
C ASN A 149 -25.17 -2.95 1.92
N ALA A 150 -26.25 -3.72 1.80
CA ALA A 150 -26.29 -4.82 0.84
C ALA A 150 -26.24 -4.32 -0.60
N PRO A 151 -25.28 -4.80 -1.42
CA PRO A 151 -25.26 -4.43 -2.81
C PRO A 151 -26.49 -5.03 -3.50
N GLY A 152 -27.10 -4.27 -4.41
CA GLY A 152 -28.23 -4.72 -5.21
C GLY A 152 -28.47 -3.76 -6.37
N TYR A 153 -29.13 -4.24 -7.44
CA TYR A 153 -29.44 -3.42 -8.62
C TYR A 153 -30.35 -2.22 -8.32
N SER A 154 -31.10 -2.28 -7.21
CA SER A 154 -32.08 -1.26 -6.81
C SER A 154 -31.83 -0.71 -5.41
N VAL A 155 -30.69 -1.01 -4.79
CA VAL A 155 -30.38 -0.64 -3.40
C VAL A 155 -29.05 0.13 -3.34
N GLY A 156 -28.99 1.16 -2.49
CA GLY A 156 -27.85 2.06 -2.35
C GLY A 156 -26.59 1.38 -1.83
N GLY A 157 -25.75 0.91 -2.74
CA GLY A 157 -24.37 0.48 -2.53
C GLY A 157 -23.85 0.18 -3.91
N ASN A 158 -22.98 1.02 -4.46
CA ASN A 158 -22.55 1.06 -5.87
C ASN A 158 -21.87 -0.26 -6.26
N GLY A 159 -22.70 -1.29 -6.42
CA GLY A 159 -22.30 -2.65 -6.66
C GLY A 159 -21.86 -2.75 -8.10
N ILE A 160 -20.70 -3.36 -8.30
CA ILE A 160 -20.19 -3.57 -9.63
C ILE A 160 -20.72 -4.88 -10.15
N GLU A 161 -21.23 -4.86 -11.38
CA GLU A 161 -21.85 -6.02 -11.99
C GLU A 161 -20.85 -7.18 -12.12
N VAL A 162 -21.41 -8.35 -11.90
CA VAL A 162 -20.76 -9.65 -12.01
C VAL A 162 -21.52 -10.45 -13.06
N THR A 163 -20.85 -10.76 -14.16
CA THR A 163 -21.38 -11.67 -15.16
C THR A 163 -21.08 -13.14 -14.78
N SER A 164 -21.92 -14.05 -15.27
CA SER A 164 -21.77 -15.49 -15.05
C SER A 164 -20.45 -16.05 -15.63
N SER A 165 -20.10 -17.28 -15.20
CA SER A 165 -18.84 -18.07 -15.37
C SER A 165 -18.01 -17.94 -16.66
N THR A 166 -18.55 -17.37 -17.73
CA THR A 166 -17.85 -17.21 -19.01
C THR A 166 -17.11 -15.86 -19.13
N SER A 167 -17.36 -14.89 -18.23
CA SER A 167 -16.66 -13.60 -18.21
C SER A 167 -16.66 -13.03 -16.79
N GLY A 168 -15.48 -12.74 -16.23
CA GLY A 168 -15.37 -11.98 -14.98
C GLY A 168 -15.21 -10.49 -15.29
N ASN A 169 -15.91 -9.64 -14.54
CA ASN A 169 -15.78 -8.19 -14.70
C ASN A 169 -14.53 -7.73 -13.95
N ALA A 170 -13.64 -7.06 -14.67
CA ALA A 170 -12.46 -6.41 -14.11
C ALA A 170 -12.77 -4.94 -13.85
N ASN A 171 -12.45 -4.46 -12.65
CA ASN A 171 -12.74 -3.08 -12.25
C ASN A 171 -11.57 -2.49 -11.48
N ASP A 172 -11.21 -1.27 -11.87
CA ASP A 172 -10.20 -0.48 -11.18
C ASP A 172 -10.85 0.38 -10.11
N LEU A 173 -10.45 0.18 -8.86
CA LEU A 173 -10.98 0.90 -7.70
C LEU A 173 -9.89 1.62 -6.92
N GLN A 174 -10.30 2.68 -6.24
CA GLN A 174 -9.48 3.38 -5.27
C GLN A 174 -10.20 3.34 -3.93
N ILE A 175 -9.68 2.58 -2.98
CA ILE A 175 -10.34 2.31 -1.70
C ILE A 175 -9.38 2.67 -0.56
N TRP A 176 -9.86 3.42 0.43
CA TRP A 176 -9.09 3.66 1.65
C TRP A 176 -8.97 2.38 2.47
N THR A 177 -7.77 2.09 2.95
CA THR A 177 -7.52 1.01 3.89
C THR A 177 -7.57 1.51 5.33
N ASP A 178 -7.86 0.61 6.25
CA ASP A 178 -7.50 0.86 7.64
C ASP A 178 -5.99 0.73 7.89
N THR A 179 -5.57 0.92 9.13
CA THR A 179 -4.16 0.83 9.55
C THR A 179 -3.63 -0.60 9.55
N ALA A 180 -4.46 -1.62 9.38
CA ALA A 180 -4.03 -3.00 9.19
C ALA A 180 -3.91 -3.36 7.69
N ALA A 181 -3.96 -2.36 6.80
CA ALA A 181 -3.98 -2.53 5.35
C ALA A 181 -5.18 -3.36 4.87
N GLN A 182 -6.33 -3.22 5.51
CA GLN A 182 -7.53 -3.99 5.18
C GLN A 182 -8.57 -3.17 4.43
N ILE A 183 -9.30 -3.87 3.55
CA ILE A 183 -10.53 -3.45 2.92
C ILE A 183 -11.61 -4.48 3.23
N CYS A 184 -12.89 -4.16 3.01
CA CYS A 184 -13.95 -5.14 3.11
C CYS A 184 -14.74 -5.25 1.81
N ALA A 185 -15.32 -6.43 1.59
CA ALA A 185 -16.17 -6.67 0.45
C ALA A 185 -17.26 -7.70 0.77
N ARG A 186 -18.32 -7.68 -0.02
CA ARG A 186 -19.36 -8.70 -0.07
C ARG A 186 -20.07 -8.73 -1.41
N SER A 187 -20.79 -9.81 -1.68
CA SER A 187 -21.61 -9.98 -2.87
C SER A 187 -23.09 -10.16 -2.51
N ALA A 188 -23.99 -9.84 -3.43
CA ALA A 188 -25.41 -10.18 -3.31
C ALA A 188 -25.67 -11.68 -3.50
N ALA A 189 -24.71 -12.46 -4.01
CA ALA A 189 -24.82 -13.91 -4.18
C ALA A 189 -23.64 -14.64 -3.50
N ALA A 190 -23.94 -15.82 -2.94
CA ALA A 190 -22.93 -16.71 -2.39
C ALA A 190 -22.02 -17.30 -3.48
N ASN A 191 -20.84 -17.77 -3.07
CA ASN A 191 -19.85 -18.41 -3.93
C ASN A 191 -19.39 -17.52 -5.10
N THR A 192 -19.37 -16.21 -4.89
CA THR A 192 -18.81 -15.26 -5.84
C THR A 192 -17.29 -15.36 -5.75
N SER A 193 -16.65 -15.61 -6.89
CA SER A 193 -15.20 -15.54 -7.02
C SER A 193 -14.76 -14.09 -7.03
N TYR A 194 -13.71 -13.79 -6.29
CA TYR A 194 -13.20 -12.45 -6.10
C TYR A 194 -11.68 -12.50 -5.99
N ARG A 195 -11.00 -11.75 -6.87
CA ARG A 195 -9.54 -11.62 -6.91
C ARG A 195 -9.17 -10.15 -6.84
N CYS A 196 -8.20 -9.81 -6.01
CA CYS A 196 -7.72 -8.44 -5.85
C CYS A 196 -6.25 -8.34 -6.24
N PHE A 197 -5.96 -7.49 -7.21
CA PHE A 197 -4.63 -7.14 -7.62
C PHE A 197 -4.30 -5.72 -7.15
N THR A 198 -3.23 -5.56 -6.39
CA THR A 198 -2.76 -4.25 -5.93
C THR A 198 -1.77 -3.68 -6.93
N ARG A 199 -1.99 -2.43 -7.36
CA ARG A 199 -1.12 -1.68 -8.29
C ARG A 199 -0.29 -0.61 -7.58
N GLY A 200 -0.70 -0.18 -6.40
CA GLY A 200 -0.05 0.89 -5.68
C GLY A 200 -0.96 1.51 -4.63
N TRP A 201 -0.54 2.66 -4.11
CA TRP A 201 -1.30 3.43 -3.14
C TRP A 201 -1.01 4.92 -3.22
N PHE A 202 -1.93 5.72 -2.72
CA PHE A 202 -1.69 7.10 -2.34
C PHE A 202 -1.57 7.22 -0.83
N ASP A 203 -0.45 7.80 -0.38
CA ASP A 203 -0.19 8.05 1.04
C ASP A 203 -0.40 9.54 1.37
N PRO A 204 -1.38 9.89 2.23
CA PRO A 204 -1.59 11.26 2.67
C PRO A 204 -0.48 11.78 3.59
N LEU A 205 0.53 11.00 3.98
CA LEU A 205 1.66 11.38 4.87
C LEU A 205 1.26 12.13 6.14
N GLU A 206 -0.01 12.04 6.50
CA GLU A 206 -0.68 12.68 7.62
C GLU A 206 -1.18 11.52 8.50
N ASN A 207 -1.18 11.74 9.81
CA ASN A 207 -1.61 10.73 10.78
C ASN A 207 -3.10 10.86 11.05
#